data_AF-A0A2E9Y7E5-F1
#
_entry.id   AF-A0A2E9Y7E5-F1
#
_cell.length_a   1.000
_cell.length_b   1.000
_cell.length_c   1.000
_cell.angle_alpha   90.00
_cell.angle_beta   90.00
_cell.angle_gamma   90.00
#
_symmetry.space_group_name_H-M   'P 1'
#
loop_
_entity.id
_entity.type
_entity.pdbx_description
1 polymer ?
#
loop_
_entity_poly.entity_id
_entity_poly.type
_entity_poly.pdbx_seq_one_letter_code
_entity_poly.pdbx_strand_id
1 'polypeptide(L)'
;MAAQIAAFYEPHRRGAHAESVALGWLLSQGYFVFTNFAGRGPVDLVAVDSGTPNVILIDVKAAVYTGLTRRRPKLSEIQKRLGVRLLTVDLEKGICAFEETEFEDEDAEQAASDYDYD
;
A
#
# COMPACT_ATOMS: atom_id res chain seq x y z
N MET A 1 -24.82 19.96 12.34
CA MET A 1 -24.12 18.95 13.16
C MET A 1 -23.91 17.63 12.42
N ALA A 2 -24.95 16.94 11.93
CA ALA A 2 -24.79 15.67 11.18
C ALA A 2 -23.90 15.79 9.92
N ALA A 3 -24.06 16.84 9.11
CA ALA A 3 -23.24 17.07 7.93
C ALA A 3 -21.74 17.32 8.25
N GLN A 4 -21.45 17.95 9.40
CA GLN A 4 -20.08 18.18 9.88
C GLN A 4 -19.42 16.87 10.33
N ILE A 5 -20.18 15.98 10.97
CA ILE A 5 -19.70 14.66 11.40
C ILE A 5 -19.39 13.80 10.16
N ALA A 6 -20.30 13.77 9.18
CA ALA A 6 -20.08 13.01 7.94
C ALA A 6 -18.82 13.47 7.20
N ALA A 7 -18.64 14.80 7.03
CA ALA A 7 -17.48 15.36 6.36
C ALA A 7 -16.14 15.00 7.04
N PHE A 8 -16.12 14.88 8.37
CA PHE A 8 -14.92 14.51 9.13
C PHE A 8 -14.50 13.04 8.89
N TYR A 9 -15.47 12.13 8.82
CA TYR A 9 -15.20 10.69 8.64
C TYR A 9 -15.06 10.25 7.19
N GLU A 10 -15.53 11.06 6.23
CA GLU A 10 -15.53 10.69 4.81
C GLU A 10 -14.14 10.28 4.26
N PRO A 11 -13.02 10.96 4.59
CA PRO A 11 -11.69 10.53 4.17
C PRO A 11 -11.31 9.15 4.73
N HIS A 12 -11.67 8.87 5.99
CA HIS A 12 -11.37 7.60 6.66
C HIS A 12 -12.18 6.46 6.05
N ARG A 13 -13.46 6.70 5.74
CA ARG A 13 -14.32 5.75 5.05
C ARG A 13 -13.81 5.45 3.64
N ARG A 14 -13.36 6.48 2.91
CA ARG A 14 -12.77 6.32 1.57
C ARG A 14 -11.47 5.51 1.63
N GLY A 15 -10.62 5.74 2.63
CA GLY A 15 -9.40 4.96 2.89
C GLY A 15 -9.70 3.48 3.12
N ALA A 16 -10.58 3.19 4.09
CA ALA A 16 -10.99 1.82 4.40
C ALA A 16 -11.63 1.10 3.19
N HIS A 17 -12.42 1.81 2.37
CA HIS A 17 -12.96 1.24 1.14
C HIS A 17 -11.84 0.88 0.15
N ALA A 18 -10.85 1.76 -0.05
CA ALA A 18 -9.72 1.47 -0.93
C ALA A 18 -8.89 0.28 -0.45
N GLU A 19 -8.59 0.19 0.85
CA GLU A 19 -7.92 -0.96 1.45
C GLU A 19 -8.69 -2.27 1.24
N SER A 20 -10.03 -2.24 1.38
CA SER A 20 -10.85 -3.43 1.15
C SER A 20 -10.82 -3.91 -0.31
N VAL A 21 -10.84 -2.99 -1.28
CA VAL A 21 -10.74 -3.31 -2.72
C VAL A 21 -9.36 -3.85 -3.06
N ALA A 22 -8.30 -3.22 -2.54
CA ALA A 22 -6.92 -3.67 -2.70
C ALA A 22 -6.70 -5.08 -2.15
N LEU A 23 -7.22 -5.37 -0.95
CA LEU A 23 -7.16 -6.69 -0.34
C LEU A 23 -7.83 -7.74 -1.23
N GLY A 24 -9.04 -7.47 -1.72
CA GLY A 24 -9.76 -8.38 -2.62
C GLY A 24 -9.00 -8.65 -3.91
N TRP A 25 -8.40 -7.61 -4.50
CA TRP A 25 -7.58 -7.74 -5.70
C TRP A 25 -6.31 -8.58 -5.45
N LEU A 26 -5.58 -8.33 -4.36
CA LEU A 26 -4.39 -9.11 -4.00
C LEU A 26 -4.72 -10.59 -3.76
N LEU A 27 -5.81 -10.88 -3.04
CA LEU A 27 -6.30 -12.24 -2.86
C LEU A 27 -6.61 -12.91 -4.22
N SER A 28 -7.24 -12.18 -5.14
CA SER A 28 -7.54 -12.73 -6.48
C SER A 28 -6.29 -12.96 -7.34
N GLN A 29 -5.17 -12.30 -7.03
CA GLN A 29 -3.87 -12.56 -7.66
C GLN A 29 -3.12 -13.75 -7.03
N GLY A 30 -3.66 -14.36 -5.97
CA GLY A 30 -3.05 -15.51 -5.31
C GLY A 30 -2.06 -15.16 -4.18
N TYR A 31 -2.11 -13.94 -3.64
CA TYR A 31 -1.34 -13.57 -2.45
C TYR A 31 -2.04 -13.99 -1.17
N PHE A 32 -1.27 -14.36 -0.14
CA PHE A 32 -1.70 -14.27 1.25
C PHE A 32 -1.61 -12.81 1.69
N VAL A 33 -2.70 -12.27 2.22
CA VAL A 33 -2.79 -10.83 2.57
C VAL A 33 -3.00 -10.66 4.06
N PHE A 34 -2.17 -9.82 4.68
CA PHE A 34 -2.26 -9.45 6.09
C PHE A 34 -2.56 -7.96 6.20
N THR A 35 -3.36 -7.59 7.19
CA THR A 35 -3.81 -6.20 7.41
C THR A 35 -3.16 -5.62 8.66
N ASN A 36 -2.85 -4.33 8.64
CA ASN A 36 -2.49 -3.61 9.86
C ASN A 36 -3.72 -3.43 10.76
N PHE A 37 -3.87 -4.30 11.76
CA PHE A 37 -4.99 -4.27 12.69
C PHE A 37 -5.11 -2.94 13.46
N ALA A 38 -4.00 -2.26 13.74
CA ALA A 38 -4.01 -0.98 14.45
C ALA A 38 -4.58 0.16 13.58
N GLY A 39 -4.72 -0.04 12.26
CA GLY A 39 -5.17 0.98 11.30
C GLY A 39 -4.27 2.22 11.25
N ARG A 40 -3.07 2.13 11.82
CA ARG A 40 -2.06 3.19 11.87
C ARG A 40 -0.68 2.58 11.74
N GLY A 41 0.12 3.12 10.85
CA GLY A 41 1.49 2.67 10.63
C GLY A 41 1.99 3.03 9.23
N PRO A 42 3.23 2.65 8.90
CA PRO A 42 3.80 2.86 7.57
C PRO A 42 3.26 1.88 6.52
N VAL A 43 2.58 0.82 6.93
CA VAL A 43 2.08 -0.25 6.07
C VAL A 43 0.60 -0.47 6.36
N ASP A 44 -0.20 -0.52 5.30
CA ASP A 44 -1.63 -0.83 5.37
C ASP A 44 -1.85 -2.34 5.21
N LEU A 45 -1.18 -2.93 4.19
CA LEU A 45 -1.27 -4.34 3.85
C LEU A 45 0.11 -4.96 3.65
N VAL A 46 0.23 -6.25 3.95
CA VAL A 46 1.37 -7.09 3.57
C VAL A 46 0.86 -8.19 2.65
N ALA A 47 1.45 -8.35 1.47
CA ALA A 47 1.15 -9.43 0.54
C ALA A 47 2.33 -10.40 0.46
N VAL A 48 2.07 -11.69 0.66
CA VAL A 48 3.05 -12.77 0.52
C VAL A 48 2.62 -13.64 -0.63
N ASP A 49 3.49 -13.81 -1.61
CA ASP A 49 3.22 -14.67 -2.77
C ASP A 49 3.02 -16.12 -2.32
N SER A 50 2.00 -16.81 -2.83
CA SER A 50 1.73 -18.20 -2.42
C SER A 50 2.70 -19.21 -3.04
N GLY A 51 3.36 -18.84 -4.14
CA GLY A 51 4.35 -19.67 -4.85
C GLY A 51 5.81 -19.28 -4.58
N THR A 52 6.07 -18.11 -4.00
CA THR A 52 7.44 -17.63 -3.72
C THR A 52 7.54 -17.00 -2.33
N PRO A 53 8.73 -16.97 -1.69
CA PRO A 53 8.91 -16.29 -0.39
C PRO A 53 8.90 -14.75 -0.50
N ASN A 54 8.37 -14.19 -1.59
CA ASN A 54 8.38 -12.75 -1.83
C ASN A 54 7.33 -12.05 -0.96
N VAL A 55 7.78 -11.07 -0.18
CA VAL A 55 6.96 -10.23 0.69
C VAL A 55 6.89 -8.82 0.11
N ILE A 56 5.69 -8.27 0.01
CA ILE A 56 5.44 -6.90 -0.43
C ILE A 56 4.78 -6.14 0.71
N LEU A 57 5.42 -5.06 1.15
CA LEU A 57 4.82 -4.09 2.07
C LEU A 57 4.08 -3.04 1.25
N ILE A 58 2.83 -2.73 1.61
CA ILE A 58 1.94 -1.95 0.75
C ILE A 58 1.32 -0.79 1.54
N ASP A 59 1.40 0.41 0.95
CA ASP A 59 0.61 1.58 1.32
C ASP A 59 -0.47 1.78 0.25
N VAL A 60 -1.74 1.73 0.67
CA VAL A 60 -2.90 1.82 -0.22
C VAL A 60 -3.33 3.27 -0.32
N LYS A 61 -3.64 3.71 -1.55
CA LYS A 61 -4.15 5.06 -1.80
C LYS A 61 -5.32 5.03 -2.78
N ALA A 62 -6.44 5.62 -2.38
CA ALA A 62 -7.51 5.89 -3.34
C ALA A 62 -6.99 6.86 -4.41
N ALA A 63 -7.23 6.55 -5.68
CA ALA A 63 -6.93 7.44 -6.78
C ALA A 63 -7.72 8.74 -6.62
N VAL A 64 -7.03 9.86 -6.85
CA VAL A 64 -7.62 11.20 -6.85
C VAL A 64 -7.23 11.86 -8.16
N TYR A 65 -8.24 12.40 -8.85
CA TYR A 65 -8.08 13.09 -10.13
C TYR A 65 -8.40 14.57 -9.98
N THR A 66 -7.58 15.41 -10.58
CA THR A 66 -7.84 16.84 -10.75
C THR A 66 -7.96 17.10 -12.24
N GLY A 67 -9.21 17.21 -12.73
CA GLY A 67 -9.49 17.17 -14.17
C GLY A 67 -9.11 15.81 -14.76
N LEU A 68 -8.28 15.80 -15.79
CA LEU A 68 -7.77 14.57 -16.43
C LEU A 68 -6.49 14.02 -15.76
N THR A 69 -5.91 14.74 -14.81
CA THR A 69 -4.61 14.40 -14.22
C THR A 69 -4.79 13.64 -12.91
N ARG A 70 -4.17 12.45 -12.80
CA ARG A 70 -4.10 11.69 -11.55
C ARG A 70 -3.06 12.30 -10.61
N ARG A 71 -3.43 12.57 -9.36
CA ARG A 71 -2.48 12.95 -8.31
C ARG A 71 -1.61 11.75 -7.94
N ARG A 72 -0.29 11.93 -7.99
CA ARG A 72 0.66 10.90 -7.54
C ARG A 72 0.87 10.98 -6.02
N PRO A 73 0.54 9.93 -5.25
CA PRO A 73 0.88 9.88 -3.84
C PRO A 73 2.41 9.79 -3.65
N LYS A 74 2.89 10.18 -2.47
CA LYS A 74 4.30 10.08 -2.08
C LYS A 74 4.40 9.27 -0.82
N LEU A 75 5.40 8.39 -0.78
CA LEU A 75 5.78 7.66 0.43
C LEU A 75 6.51 8.60 1.40
N SER A 76 6.30 8.37 2.68
CA SER A 76 7.12 8.95 3.74
C SER A 76 8.53 8.33 3.77
N GLU A 77 9.47 8.97 4.46
CA GLU A 77 10.85 8.47 4.55
C GLU A 77 10.94 7.08 5.17
N ILE A 78 10.16 6.79 6.21
CA ILE A 78 10.10 5.45 6.82
C ILE A 78 9.56 4.41 5.83
N GLN A 79 8.56 4.77 5.03
CA GLN A 79 8.00 3.86 4.03
C GLN A 79 9.01 3.54 2.92
N LYS A 80 9.77 4.55 2.46
CA LYS A 80 10.85 4.35 1.48
C LYS A 80 11.92 3.41 2.02
N ARG A 81 12.41 3.66 3.24
CA ARG A 81 13.42 2.82 3.92
C ARG A 81 12.96 1.38 4.13
N LEU A 82 11.66 1.17 4.34
CA LEU A 82 11.06 -0.16 4.46
C LEU A 82 10.81 -0.84 3.10
N GLY A 83 11.04 -0.17 1.97
CA GLY A 83 10.71 -0.71 0.65
C GLY A 83 9.20 -0.84 0.40
N VAL A 84 8.38 0.00 1.05
CA VAL A 84 6.92 -0.01 0.88
C VAL A 84 6.57 0.38 -0.56
N ARG A 85 5.66 -0.35 -1.17
CA ARG A 85 5.14 -0.07 -2.51
C ARG A 85 3.78 0.61 -2.43
N LEU A 86 3.58 1.62 -3.28
CA LEU A 86 2.29 2.29 -3.41
C LEU A 86 1.35 1.45 -4.28
N LEU A 87 0.17 1.12 -3.75
CA LEU A 87 -0.92 0.53 -4.50
C LEU A 87 -2.07 1.53 -4.60
N THR A 88 -2.30 2.02 -5.82
CA THR A 88 -3.37 2.97 -6.09
C THR A 88 -4.65 2.24 -6.48
N VAL A 89 -5.79 2.68 -5.94
CA VAL A 89 -7.12 2.11 -6.19
C VAL A 89 -8.06 3.15 -6.81
N ASP A 90 -8.46 2.95 -8.06
CA ASP A 90 -9.57 3.68 -8.68
C ASP A 90 -10.88 3.09 -8.14
N LEU A 91 -11.48 3.76 -7.15
CA LEU A 91 -12.71 3.31 -6.48
C LEU A 91 -13.95 3.32 -7.39
N GLU A 92 -13.94 4.07 -8.50
CA GLU A 92 -15.07 4.09 -9.44
C GLU A 92 -15.01 2.90 -10.38
N LYS A 93 -13.79 2.52 -10.81
CA LYS A 93 -13.57 1.42 -11.76
C LYS A 93 -13.22 0.08 -11.10
N GLY A 94 -12.89 0.09 -9.81
CA GLY A 94 -12.37 -1.07 -9.09
C GLY A 94 -10.99 -1.52 -9.59
N ILE A 95 -10.19 -0.60 -10.14
CA ILE A 95 -8.87 -0.92 -10.71
C ILE A 95 -7.79 -0.67 -9.66
N CYS A 96 -6.96 -1.69 -9.43
CA CYS A 96 -5.76 -1.61 -8.60
C CYS A 96 -4.51 -1.59 -9.48
N ALA A 97 -3.54 -0.74 -9.14
CA ALA A 97 -2.26 -0.69 -9.83
C ALA A 97 -1.14 -0.30 -8.88
N PHE A 98 -0.03 -1.04 -8.91
CA PHE A 98 1.20 -0.61 -8.25
C PHE A 98 1.76 0.59 -9.00
N GLU A 99 2.19 1.62 -8.26
CA GLU A 99 2.96 2.71 -8.86
C GLU A 99 4.39 2.22 -9.12
N GLU A 100 4.95 2.62 -10.26
CA GLU A 100 6.38 2.48 -10.51
C GLU A 100 7.11 3.46 -9.58
N THR A 101 7.93 2.89 -8.70
CA THR A 101 8.87 3.65 -7.86
C THR A 101 10.25 3.20 -8.26
N GLU A 102 11.07 4.15 -8.71
CA GLU A 102 12.52 3.98 -8.80
C GLU A 102 13.03 3.83 -7.36
N PHE A 103 13.30 2.60 -6.94
CA PHE A 103 14.09 2.36 -5.74
C PHE A 103 15.55 2.39 -6.20
N GLU A 104 16.35 3.33 -5.69
CA GLU A 104 17.79 3.27 -5.86
C GLU A 104 18.29 2.08 -5.03
N ASP A 105 18.73 1.02 -5.72
CA ASP A 105 19.21 -0.25 -5.15
C ASP A 105 20.55 -0.04 -4.41
N GLU A 106 20.58 0.67 -3.28
CA GLU A 106 21.82 0.87 -2.51
C GLU A 106 21.93 -0.03 -1.26
N ASP A 107 20.83 -0.60 -0.76
CA ASP A 107 20.83 -1.26 0.57
C ASP A 107 20.79 -2.80 0.55
N ALA A 108 20.66 -3.44 -0.61
CA ALA A 108 20.54 -4.91 -0.70
C ALA A 108 21.85 -5.67 -0.38
N GLU A 109 23.01 -5.03 -0.48
CA GLU A 109 24.31 -5.66 -0.19
C GLU A 109 24.61 -5.76 1.32
N GLN A 110 23.98 -4.95 2.17
CA GLN A 110 24.34 -4.87 3.59
C GLN A 110 23.61 -5.87 4.49
N ALA A 111 22.48 -6.43 4.04
CA ALA A 111 21.76 -7.46 4.79
C ALA A 111 22.35 -8.88 4.57
N ALA A 112 23.11 -9.10 3.49
CA ALA A 112 23.70 -10.40 3.19
C ALA A 112 24.99 -10.69 4.00
N SER A 113 25.64 -9.67 4.57
CA SER A 113 26.90 -9.84 5.31
C SER A 113 26.73 -10.08 6.82
N ASP A 114 25.51 -9.96 7.35
CA ASP A 114 25.25 -10.01 8.80
C ASP A 114 24.58 -11.32 9.26
N TYR A 115 24.40 -12.28 8.34
CA TYR A 115 23.92 -13.63 8.61
C TYR A 115 25.01 -14.67 8.32
N ASP A 116 26.22 -14.46 8.85
CA ASP A 116 27.20 -15.54 8.99
C ASP A 116 26.96 -16.19 10.36
N TYR A 117 26.44 -17.42 10.34
CA TYR A 117 26.14 -18.22 11.54
C TYR A 117 27.44 -18.84 12.09
N ASP A 118 27.72 -18.59 13.37
CA ASP A 118 28.46 -19.52 14.25
C ASP A 118 27.53 -20.66 14.72
#